data_AF-A0A520C738-F1
#
_entry.id   AF-A0A520C738-F1
#
_cell.length_a   1.000
_cell.length_b   1.000
_cell.length_c   1.000
_cell.angle_alpha   90.00
_cell.angle_beta   90.00
_cell.angle_gamma   90.00
#
_symmetry.space_group_name_H-M   'P 1'
#
loop_
_entity.id
_entity.type
_entity.pdbx_description
1 polymer ?
#
loop_
_entity_poly.entity_id
_entity_poly.type
_entity_poly.pdbx_seq_one_letter_code
_entity_poly.pdbx_strand_id
1 'polypeptide(L)'
;MSENIEELENLFSKGLDVNAVFNITAYIDEPPIILALCENKKKVIQWLLSKNINLNDKDNPPILMACSNCDTDIVKLLIEKGANVNAKHRICKTAMNDALYGNKYETISLLIANGFEIHKDGVSLRQAVSNRQYPAIKIFLDNGVDVNYHKPDMVFPYNPTAVALATQNNDIETVKLLVKHGADVTIKDNYGERPFNSAVKNQNIELINFIKSLEPEQWHNEEQKIEDLKSYKIPKELLKILRSENRRITIDSVNVNFIEFASLLNVKEVVWNKHKFLDLLSDVDNYSADGFLVWYPKKKCLAFADFEHGEFKELCNIREFLETPSKQIDKIFE
;
A
#
# COMPACT_ATOMS: atom_id res chain seq x y z
N MET A 1 -6.00 -35.80 7.57
CA MET A 1 -6.58 -36.47 8.76
C MET A 1 -7.92 -37.17 8.44
N SER A 2 -8.15 -38.41 8.88
CA SER A 2 -9.46 -39.07 8.77
C SER A 2 -10.45 -38.44 9.77
N GLU A 3 -11.71 -38.20 9.38
CA GLU A 3 -12.75 -37.70 10.29
C GLU A 3 -13.44 -38.83 11.08
N ASN A 4 -12.68 -39.87 11.45
CA ASN A 4 -13.19 -41.02 12.19
C ASN A 4 -13.30 -40.69 13.69
N ILE A 5 -14.42 -40.10 14.09
CA ILE A 5 -14.63 -39.64 15.48
C ILE A 5 -14.68 -40.81 16.47
N GLU A 6 -15.17 -41.98 16.06
CA GLU A 6 -15.22 -43.17 16.93
C GLU A 6 -13.81 -43.65 17.28
N GLU A 7 -12.90 -43.66 16.31
CA GLU A 7 -11.50 -44.00 16.52
C GLU A 7 -10.78 -42.96 17.39
N LEU A 8 -11.04 -41.67 17.17
CA LEU A 8 -10.50 -40.60 18.02
C LEU A 8 -10.98 -40.71 19.46
N GLU A 9 -12.26 -41.04 19.70
CA GLU A 9 -12.78 -41.26 21.05
C GLU A 9 -12.13 -42.49 21.70
N ASN A 10 -11.92 -43.57 20.95
CA ASN A 10 -11.21 -44.75 21.44
C ASN A 10 -9.75 -44.40 21.83
N LEU A 11 -9.03 -43.65 21.00
CA LEU A 11 -7.68 -43.18 21.32
C LEU A 11 -7.66 -42.26 22.55
N PHE A 12 -8.63 -41.35 22.66
CA PHE A 12 -8.81 -40.48 23.83
C PHE A 12 -9.05 -41.28 25.12
N SER A 13 -9.93 -42.30 25.07
CA SER A 13 -10.19 -43.19 26.20
C SER A 13 -8.96 -43.99 26.64
N LYS A 14 -8.00 -44.18 25.72
CA LYS A 14 -6.71 -44.83 25.97
C LYS A 14 -5.60 -43.86 26.42
N GLY A 15 -5.94 -42.59 26.65
CA GLY A 15 -5.00 -41.58 27.17
C GLY A 15 -4.31 -40.72 26.11
N LEU A 16 -4.87 -40.59 24.91
CA LEU A 16 -4.41 -39.58 23.94
C LEU A 16 -4.50 -38.17 24.56
N ASP A 17 -3.35 -37.51 24.69
CA ASP A 17 -3.31 -36.09 25.05
C ASP A 17 -3.62 -35.23 23.82
N VAL A 18 -4.80 -34.62 23.82
CA VAL A 18 -5.28 -33.76 22.74
C VAL A 18 -4.57 -32.40 22.68
N ASN A 19 -3.74 -32.07 23.68
CA ASN A 19 -2.89 -30.88 23.68
C ASN A 19 -1.43 -31.20 23.34
N ALA A 20 -1.06 -32.48 23.21
CA ALA A 20 0.30 -32.84 22.87
C ALA A 20 0.66 -32.35 21.46
N VAL A 21 1.90 -31.91 21.30
CA VAL A 21 2.46 -31.55 20.00
C VAL A 21 2.89 -32.82 19.28
N PHE A 22 2.35 -33.04 18.08
CA PHE A 22 2.69 -34.19 17.26
C PHE A 22 3.78 -33.80 16.26
N ASN A 23 4.88 -34.55 16.25
CA ASN A 23 5.86 -34.47 15.17
C ASN A 23 5.29 -35.16 13.93
N ILE A 24 5.04 -34.38 12.89
CA ILE A 24 4.47 -34.86 11.62
C ILE A 24 5.59 -35.06 10.61
N THR A 25 6.52 -34.11 10.59
CA THR A 25 7.70 -34.13 9.72
C THR A 25 8.91 -33.61 10.48
N ALA A 26 10.08 -33.61 9.85
CA ALA A 26 11.29 -33.01 10.42
C ALA A 26 11.18 -31.48 10.70
N TYR A 27 10.12 -30.83 10.22
CA TYR A 27 9.94 -29.37 10.30
C TYR A 27 8.56 -28.94 10.83
N ILE A 28 7.65 -29.87 11.09
CA ILE A 28 6.26 -29.56 11.47
C ILE A 28 5.90 -30.33 12.71
N ASP A 29 5.67 -29.56 13.77
CA ASP A 29 5.30 -29.99 15.10
C ASP A 29 4.06 -29.20 15.51
N GLU A 30 2.89 -29.83 15.56
CA GLU A 30 1.63 -29.13 15.82
C GLU A 30 0.69 -29.95 16.70
N PRO A 31 -0.12 -29.31 17.57
CA PRO A 31 -1.17 -29.99 18.30
C PRO A 31 -2.34 -30.35 17.36
N PRO A 32 -3.16 -31.36 17.69
CA PRO A 32 -4.25 -31.86 16.85
C PRO A 32 -5.21 -30.77 16.37
N ILE A 33 -5.49 -29.77 17.22
CA ILE A 33 -6.40 -28.68 16.88
C ILE A 33 -5.89 -27.81 15.74
N ILE A 34 -4.58 -27.52 15.69
CA ILE A 34 -4.01 -26.73 14.60
C ILE A 34 -4.10 -27.49 13.28
N LEU A 35 -3.80 -28.79 13.29
CA LEU A 35 -3.93 -29.64 12.11
C LEU A 35 -5.36 -29.76 11.60
N ALA A 36 -6.31 -29.93 12.53
CA ALA A 36 -7.72 -30.01 12.19
C ALA A 36 -8.21 -28.69 11.57
N LEU A 37 -7.74 -27.53 12.06
CA LEU A 37 -8.04 -26.21 11.50
C LEU A 37 -7.36 -26.00 10.13
N CYS A 38 -6.09 -26.38 9.98
CA CYS A 38 -5.36 -26.33 8.72
C CYS A 38 -6.08 -27.07 7.60
N GLU A 39 -6.58 -28.28 7.90
CA GLU A 39 -7.32 -29.11 6.95
C GLU A 39 -8.85 -28.84 6.94
N ASN A 40 -9.33 -27.88 7.73
CA ASN A 40 -10.74 -27.55 7.93
C ASN A 40 -11.65 -28.79 8.20
N LYS A 41 -11.18 -29.70 9.07
CA LYS A 41 -11.87 -30.94 9.46
C LYS A 41 -12.93 -30.67 10.52
N LYS A 42 -14.07 -30.12 10.10
CA LYS A 42 -15.13 -29.62 10.99
C LYS A 42 -15.55 -30.61 12.09
N LYS A 43 -15.70 -31.90 11.78
CA LYS A 43 -16.10 -32.89 12.80
C LYS A 43 -15.02 -33.10 13.85
N VAL A 44 -13.76 -33.13 13.41
CA VAL A 44 -12.59 -33.28 14.30
C VAL A 44 -12.42 -32.02 15.14
N ILE A 45 -12.58 -30.83 14.56
CA ILE A 45 -12.53 -29.56 15.28
C ILE A 45 -13.60 -29.54 16.38
N GLN A 46 -14.86 -29.84 16.05
CA GLN A 46 -15.95 -29.88 17.03
C GLN A 46 -15.71 -30.92 18.13
N TRP A 47 -15.21 -32.09 17.76
CA TRP A 47 -14.84 -33.12 18.73
C TRP A 47 -13.71 -32.64 19.65
N LEU A 48 -12.63 -32.07 19.13
CA LEU A 48 -11.54 -31.51 19.93
C LEU A 48 -12.04 -30.41 20.88
N LEU A 49 -12.90 -29.50 20.40
CA LEU A 49 -13.49 -28.42 21.21
C LEU A 49 -14.49 -28.91 22.27
N SER A 50 -14.92 -30.18 22.20
CA SER A 50 -15.66 -30.84 23.28
C SER A 50 -14.75 -31.34 24.41
N LYS A 51 -13.43 -31.41 24.16
CA LYS A 51 -12.39 -31.78 25.14
C LYS A 51 -11.72 -30.53 25.72
N ASN A 52 -10.90 -30.70 26.75
CA ASN A 52 -10.19 -29.61 27.42
C ASN A 52 -8.94 -29.17 26.62
N ILE A 53 -9.15 -28.46 25.50
CA ILE A 53 -8.08 -27.95 24.62
C ILE A 53 -7.56 -26.60 25.12
N ASN A 54 -6.25 -26.39 25.05
CA ASN A 54 -5.65 -25.06 25.20
C ASN A 54 -5.88 -24.21 23.94
N LEU A 55 -6.80 -23.25 24.03
CA LEU A 55 -7.11 -22.31 22.94
C LEU A 55 -6.29 -21.02 22.96
N ASN A 56 -5.42 -20.86 23.96
CA ASN A 56 -4.66 -19.64 24.22
C ASN A 56 -3.17 -19.93 24.34
N ASP A 57 -2.67 -20.86 23.51
CA ASP A 57 -1.23 -21.04 23.34
C ASP A 57 -0.58 -19.71 22.95
N LYS A 58 0.54 -19.36 23.59
CA LYS A 58 1.18 -18.06 23.41
C LYS A 58 1.87 -17.92 22.06
N ASP A 59 2.24 -19.04 21.46
CA ASP A 59 3.05 -19.08 20.25
C ASP A 59 2.17 -19.34 19.04
N ASN A 60 1.24 -20.29 19.15
CA ASN A 60 0.32 -20.67 18.07
C ASN A 60 -1.17 -20.72 18.53
N PRO A 61 -1.81 -19.58 18.80
CA PRO A 61 -3.23 -19.55 19.17
C PRO A 61 -4.11 -20.10 18.04
N PRO A 62 -4.95 -21.14 18.28
CA PRO A 62 -5.77 -21.77 17.23
C PRO A 62 -6.69 -20.82 16.45
N ILE A 63 -7.16 -19.75 17.09
CA ILE A 63 -8.04 -18.76 16.45
C ILE A 63 -7.40 -18.09 15.22
N LEU A 64 -6.08 -17.93 15.18
CA LEU A 64 -5.38 -17.31 14.05
C LEU A 64 -5.55 -18.14 12.78
N MET A 65 -5.23 -19.44 12.86
CA MET A 65 -5.39 -20.39 11.75
C MET A 65 -6.85 -20.53 11.31
N ALA A 66 -7.78 -20.55 12.27
CA ALA A 66 -9.20 -20.66 11.98
C ALA A 66 -9.72 -19.48 11.14
N CYS A 67 -9.20 -18.26 11.39
CA CYS A 67 -9.66 -17.04 10.73
C CYS A 67 -9.35 -16.99 9.23
N SER A 68 -8.30 -17.67 8.75
CA SER A 68 -8.02 -17.78 7.32
C SER A 68 -8.63 -19.03 6.69
N ASN A 69 -8.65 -20.16 7.40
CA ASN A 69 -8.90 -21.48 6.79
C ASN A 69 -10.31 -22.04 7.01
N CYS A 70 -11.02 -21.59 8.03
CA CYS A 70 -12.32 -22.14 8.41
C CYS A 70 -13.48 -21.20 8.04
N ASP A 71 -14.69 -21.69 8.25
CA ASP A 71 -15.90 -20.88 8.16
C ASP A 71 -16.14 -20.13 9.47
N THR A 72 -16.89 -19.03 9.39
CA THR A 72 -17.21 -18.14 10.52
C THR A 72 -17.79 -18.88 11.73
N ASP A 73 -18.56 -19.96 11.52
CA ASP A 73 -19.13 -20.77 12.60
C ASP A 73 -18.07 -21.48 13.46
N ILE A 74 -16.96 -21.91 12.86
CA ILE A 74 -15.84 -22.51 13.60
C ILE A 74 -15.13 -21.45 14.44
N VAL A 75 -14.91 -20.27 13.88
CA VAL A 75 -14.32 -19.14 14.61
C VAL A 75 -15.22 -18.73 15.77
N LYS A 76 -16.53 -18.66 15.54
CA LYS A 76 -17.53 -18.40 16.59
C LYS A 76 -17.46 -19.43 17.70
N LEU A 77 -17.41 -20.72 17.36
CA LEU A 77 -17.30 -21.79 18.36
C LEU A 77 -16.00 -21.70 19.17
N LEU A 78 -14.87 -21.35 18.55
CA LEU A 78 -13.62 -21.11 19.26
C LEU A 78 -13.74 -19.97 20.27
N ILE A 79 -14.35 -18.85 19.88
CA ILE A 79 -14.60 -17.70 20.76
C ILE A 79 -15.52 -18.10 21.92
N GLU A 80 -16.62 -18.82 21.65
CA GLU A 80 -17.54 -19.33 22.68
C GLU A 80 -16.85 -20.27 23.68
N LYS A 81 -15.78 -20.97 23.26
CA LYS A 81 -14.94 -21.83 24.11
C LYS A 81 -13.80 -21.09 24.81
N GLY A 82 -13.71 -19.76 24.67
CA GLY A 82 -12.75 -18.93 25.39
C GLY A 82 -11.44 -18.66 24.64
N ALA A 83 -11.41 -18.81 23.32
CA ALA A 83 -10.27 -18.33 22.53
C ALA A 83 -10.16 -16.80 22.60
N ASN A 84 -8.94 -16.30 22.87
CA ASN A 84 -8.67 -14.87 22.94
C ASN A 84 -8.62 -14.26 21.53
N VAL A 85 -9.61 -13.44 21.19
CA VAL A 85 -9.68 -12.73 19.90
C VAL A 85 -8.49 -11.81 19.62
N ASN A 86 -7.86 -11.28 20.68
CA ASN A 86 -6.70 -10.38 20.60
C ASN A 86 -5.36 -11.12 20.70
N ALA A 87 -5.36 -12.45 20.59
CA ALA A 87 -4.13 -13.24 20.57
C ALA A 87 -3.24 -12.86 19.38
N LYS A 88 -1.92 -12.97 19.57
CA LYS A 88 -0.92 -12.62 18.56
C LYS A 88 0.11 -13.73 18.45
N HIS A 89 0.51 -14.05 17.22
CA HIS A 89 1.67 -14.90 16.96
C HIS A 89 2.97 -14.14 17.27
N ARG A 90 4.08 -14.86 17.45
CA ARG A 90 5.44 -14.28 17.68
C ARG A 90 5.89 -13.24 16.65
N ILE A 91 5.35 -13.28 15.43
CA ILE A 91 5.63 -12.31 14.36
C ILE A 91 4.59 -11.19 14.29
N CYS A 92 3.88 -10.92 15.39
CA CYS A 92 2.84 -9.90 15.52
C CYS A 92 1.61 -10.09 14.60
N LYS A 93 1.40 -11.29 14.03
CA LYS A 93 0.21 -11.62 13.24
C LYS A 93 -1.00 -11.80 14.16
N THR A 94 -2.14 -11.23 13.77
CA THR A 94 -3.41 -11.25 14.53
C THR A 94 -4.52 -11.95 13.76
N ALA A 95 -5.62 -12.30 14.44
CA ALA A 95 -6.80 -12.92 13.82
C ALA A 95 -7.37 -12.08 12.65
N MET A 96 -7.31 -10.75 12.78
CA MET A 96 -7.68 -9.81 11.71
C MET A 96 -6.79 -9.96 10.47
N ASN A 97 -5.46 -10.12 10.65
CA ASN A 97 -4.55 -10.30 9.51
C ASN A 97 -4.88 -11.59 8.74
N ASP A 98 -5.13 -12.68 9.45
CA ASP A 98 -5.52 -13.97 8.85
C ASP A 98 -6.89 -13.90 8.14
N ALA A 99 -7.87 -13.25 8.76
CA ALA A 99 -9.18 -13.06 8.14
C ALA A 99 -9.12 -12.18 6.88
N LEU A 100 -8.31 -11.12 6.88
CA LEU A 100 -8.07 -10.29 5.69
C LEU A 100 -7.38 -11.07 4.58
N TYR A 101 -6.37 -11.89 4.91
CA TYR A 101 -5.69 -12.74 3.95
C TYR A 101 -6.64 -13.75 3.29
N GLY A 102 -7.55 -14.33 4.08
CA GLY A 102 -8.58 -15.24 3.60
C GLY A 102 -9.82 -14.57 2.99
N ASN A 103 -9.86 -13.23 2.91
CA ASN A 103 -11.05 -12.44 2.51
C ASN A 103 -12.33 -12.81 3.29
N LYS A 104 -12.21 -13.13 4.59
CA LYS A 104 -13.29 -13.59 5.48
C LYS A 104 -13.97 -12.42 6.21
N TYR A 105 -14.74 -11.60 5.49
CA TYR A 105 -15.29 -10.35 6.05
C TYR A 105 -16.36 -10.55 7.13
N GLU A 106 -17.13 -11.64 7.08
CA GLU A 106 -18.04 -12.03 8.16
C GLU A 106 -17.26 -12.38 9.43
N THR A 107 -16.12 -13.09 9.29
CA THR A 107 -15.20 -13.38 10.40
C THR A 107 -14.62 -12.10 10.98
N ILE A 108 -14.23 -11.12 10.15
CA ILE A 108 -13.77 -9.80 10.61
C ILE A 108 -14.85 -9.14 11.48
N SER A 109 -16.09 -9.11 11.00
CA SER A 109 -17.21 -8.51 11.73
C SER A 109 -17.47 -9.24 13.06
N LEU A 110 -17.38 -10.58 13.07
CA LEU A 110 -17.50 -11.39 14.27
C LEU A 110 -16.39 -11.09 15.29
N LEU A 111 -15.13 -10.98 14.85
CA LEU A 111 -14.00 -10.66 15.72
C LEU A 111 -14.22 -9.31 16.41
N ILE A 112 -14.60 -8.28 15.65
CA ILE A 112 -14.88 -6.93 16.18
C ILE A 112 -16.02 -6.97 17.19
N ALA A 113 -17.12 -7.66 16.87
CA ALA A 113 -18.26 -7.82 17.77
C ALA A 113 -17.92 -8.54 19.09
N ASN A 114 -16.84 -9.33 19.11
CA ASN A 114 -16.34 -10.04 20.29
C ASN A 114 -15.11 -9.37 20.93
N GLY A 115 -14.90 -8.08 20.66
CA GLY A 115 -13.89 -7.27 21.36
C GLY A 115 -12.50 -7.28 20.73
N PHE A 116 -12.37 -7.61 19.44
CA PHE A 116 -11.12 -7.40 18.72
C PHE A 116 -10.77 -5.90 18.65
N GLU A 117 -9.57 -5.54 19.10
CA GLU A 117 -9.10 -4.16 19.12
C GLU A 117 -8.47 -3.76 17.79
N ILE A 118 -9.21 -3.01 16.97
CA ILE A 118 -8.68 -2.45 15.73
C ILE A 118 -7.67 -1.35 16.04
N HIS A 119 -6.45 -1.51 15.51
CA HIS A 119 -5.42 -0.47 15.50
C HIS A 119 -5.94 0.78 14.74
N LYS A 120 -5.88 1.94 15.39
CA LYS A 120 -6.43 3.20 14.86
C LYS A 120 -5.47 3.99 13.98
N ASP A 121 -4.27 3.46 13.71
CA ASP A 121 -3.21 4.17 12.99
C ASP A 121 -3.44 4.29 11.49
N GLY A 122 -4.38 3.57 10.89
CA GLY A 122 -4.67 3.63 9.44
C GLY A 122 -3.85 2.68 8.56
N VAL A 123 -2.88 1.94 9.11
CA VAL A 123 -2.04 0.99 8.35
C VAL A 123 -2.91 -0.04 7.61
N SER A 124 -3.87 -0.64 8.32
CA SER A 124 -4.76 -1.67 7.74
C SER A 124 -5.69 -1.11 6.66
N LEU A 125 -6.14 0.15 6.78
CA LEU A 125 -6.95 0.80 5.76
C LEU A 125 -6.14 1.03 4.49
N ARG A 126 -4.92 1.56 4.62
CA ARG A 126 -4.04 1.78 3.47
C ARG A 126 -3.78 0.48 2.71
N GLN A 127 -3.49 -0.61 3.42
CA GLN A 127 -3.31 -1.93 2.81
C GLN A 127 -4.59 -2.45 2.14
N ALA A 128 -5.75 -2.31 2.78
CA ALA A 128 -7.03 -2.75 2.22
C ALA A 128 -7.38 -1.99 0.93
N VAL A 129 -7.10 -0.69 0.86
CA VAL A 129 -7.25 0.11 -0.36
C VAL A 129 -6.31 -0.34 -1.46
N SER A 130 -5.02 -0.56 -1.15
CA SER A 130 -4.05 -1.09 -2.11
C SER A 130 -4.51 -2.42 -2.72
N ASN A 131 -5.07 -3.29 -1.88
CA ASN A 131 -5.56 -4.61 -2.28
C ASN A 131 -7.00 -4.61 -2.82
N ARG A 132 -7.66 -3.44 -2.91
CA ARG A 132 -9.07 -3.29 -3.35
C ARG A 132 -10.07 -4.15 -2.55
N GLN A 133 -9.81 -4.33 -1.25
CA GLN A 133 -10.68 -5.10 -0.35
C GLN A 133 -11.85 -4.25 0.16
N TYR A 134 -12.80 -3.91 -0.72
CA TYR A 134 -13.90 -2.98 -0.44
C TYR A 134 -14.67 -3.22 0.86
N PRO A 135 -15.01 -4.46 1.26
CA PRO A 135 -15.69 -4.68 2.53
C PRO A 135 -14.79 -4.33 3.72
N ALA A 136 -13.50 -4.67 3.67
CA ALA A 136 -12.55 -4.29 4.72
C ALA A 136 -12.35 -2.76 4.79
N ILE A 137 -12.29 -2.07 3.65
CA ILE A 137 -12.22 -0.59 3.60
C ILE A 137 -13.38 0.01 4.40
N LYS A 138 -14.62 -0.44 4.14
CA LYS A 138 -15.81 0.03 4.88
C LYS A 138 -15.71 -0.25 6.38
N ILE A 139 -15.35 -1.49 6.75
CA ILE A 139 -15.19 -1.89 8.15
C ILE A 139 -14.19 -1.00 8.87
N PHE A 140 -13.03 -0.72 8.27
CA PHE A 140 -12.01 0.12 8.90
C PHE A 140 -12.48 1.56 9.07
N LEU A 141 -13.12 2.14 8.05
CA LEU A 141 -13.67 3.49 8.12
C LEU A 141 -14.77 3.63 9.17
N ASP A 142 -15.70 2.68 9.23
CA ASP A 142 -16.77 2.64 10.24
C ASP A 142 -16.23 2.50 11.68
N ASN A 143 -14.99 2.00 11.81
CA ASN A 143 -14.29 1.88 13.08
C ASN A 143 -13.30 3.04 13.34
N GLY A 144 -13.33 4.13 12.58
CA GLY A 144 -12.60 5.36 12.91
C GLY A 144 -11.07 5.20 12.93
N VAL A 145 -10.51 4.39 12.03
CA VAL A 145 -9.06 4.42 11.78
C VAL A 145 -8.63 5.74 11.16
N ASP A 146 -7.37 6.14 11.33
CA ASP A 146 -6.82 7.32 10.67
C ASP A 146 -6.83 7.16 9.14
N VAL A 147 -7.73 7.89 8.49
CA VAL A 147 -7.89 7.89 7.02
C VAL A 147 -6.71 8.54 6.30
N ASN A 148 -5.94 9.37 7.00
CA ASN A 148 -4.84 10.18 6.46
C ASN A 148 -3.46 9.61 6.78
N TYR A 149 -3.38 8.38 7.29
CA TYR A 149 -2.10 7.73 7.57
C TYR A 149 -1.21 7.65 6.34
N HIS A 150 0.04 8.10 6.50
CA HIS A 150 0.99 8.20 5.40
C HIS A 150 2.46 8.03 5.82
N LYS A 151 2.75 7.27 6.90
CA LYS A 151 4.15 7.00 7.29
C LYS A 151 4.80 5.93 6.40
N PRO A 152 6.14 5.88 6.32
CA PRO A 152 6.82 4.89 5.49
C PRO A 152 6.79 3.54 6.19
N ASP A 153 6.65 2.48 5.39
CA ASP A 153 6.86 1.10 5.82
C ASP A 153 7.46 0.28 4.67
N MET A 154 7.67 -1.02 4.89
CA MET A 154 8.28 -1.91 3.88
C MET A 154 7.42 -2.09 2.62
N VAL A 155 6.10 -1.85 2.70
CA VAL A 155 5.16 -1.99 1.58
C VAL A 155 4.97 -0.66 0.85
N PHE A 156 4.95 0.45 1.60
CA PHE A 156 4.70 1.80 1.10
C PHE A 156 5.83 2.76 1.51
N PRO A 157 7.04 2.63 0.93
CA PRO A 157 8.20 3.44 1.32
C PRO A 157 8.04 4.93 0.98
N TYR A 158 7.19 5.27 0.01
CA TYR A 158 7.04 6.65 -0.47
C TYR A 158 5.97 7.45 0.24
N ASN A 159 5.33 6.93 1.29
CA ASN A 159 4.34 7.65 2.09
C ASN A 159 3.01 8.01 1.38
N PRO A 160 2.42 7.15 0.51
CA PRO A 160 1.08 7.42 0.00
C PRO A 160 0.03 7.33 1.12
N THR A 161 -1.00 8.18 1.03
CA THR A 161 -2.23 8.03 1.80
C THR A 161 -3.13 6.96 1.18
N ALA A 162 -4.13 6.50 1.92
CA ALA A 162 -5.18 5.63 1.38
C ALA A 162 -5.87 6.27 0.16
N VAL A 163 -6.17 7.58 0.19
CA VAL A 163 -6.84 8.26 -0.94
C VAL A 163 -5.93 8.40 -2.16
N ALA A 164 -4.62 8.55 -1.97
CA ALA A 164 -3.66 8.51 -3.07
C ALA A 164 -3.65 7.13 -3.76
N LEU A 165 -3.61 6.04 -2.99
CA LEU A 165 -3.67 4.68 -3.54
C LEU A 165 -4.99 4.39 -4.27
N ALA A 166 -6.14 4.80 -3.71
CA ALA A 166 -7.43 4.66 -4.38
C ALA A 166 -7.45 5.43 -5.73
N THR A 167 -6.83 6.60 -5.76
CA THR A 167 -6.72 7.42 -6.97
C THR A 167 -5.78 6.81 -8.00
N GLN A 168 -4.62 6.27 -7.59
CA GLN A 168 -3.72 5.48 -8.46
C GLN A 168 -4.45 4.28 -9.07
N ASN A 169 -5.27 3.62 -8.26
CA ASN A 169 -6.14 2.52 -8.67
C ASN A 169 -7.29 2.92 -9.61
N ASN A 170 -7.43 4.22 -9.93
CA ASN A 170 -8.50 4.82 -10.72
C ASN A 170 -9.91 4.52 -10.18
N ASP A 171 -10.03 4.39 -8.86
CA ASP A 171 -11.23 3.95 -8.17
C ASP A 171 -11.93 5.13 -7.47
N ILE A 172 -12.75 5.83 -8.26
CA ILE A 172 -13.44 7.04 -7.80
C ILE A 172 -14.42 6.78 -6.66
N GLU A 173 -15.03 5.59 -6.59
CA GLU A 173 -16.01 5.28 -5.55
C GLU A 173 -15.32 5.11 -4.19
N THR A 174 -14.15 4.45 -4.16
CA THR A 174 -13.31 4.43 -2.95
C THR A 174 -12.77 5.81 -2.62
N VAL A 175 -12.37 6.63 -3.59
CA VAL A 175 -11.93 8.02 -3.34
C VAL A 175 -13.05 8.84 -2.69
N LYS A 176 -14.26 8.82 -3.25
CA LYS A 176 -15.45 9.49 -2.67
C LYS A 176 -15.75 8.98 -1.26
N LEU A 177 -15.64 7.67 -1.03
CA LEU A 177 -15.86 7.05 0.28
C LEU A 177 -14.82 7.52 1.32
N LEU A 178 -13.53 7.56 0.95
CA LEU A 178 -12.45 8.03 1.82
C LEU A 178 -12.61 9.52 2.14
N VAL A 179 -12.91 10.35 1.15
CA VAL A 179 -13.17 11.79 1.34
C VAL A 179 -14.37 12.03 2.26
N LYS A 180 -15.45 11.24 2.12
CA LYS A 180 -16.60 11.29 3.02
C LYS A 180 -16.20 11.03 4.48
N HIS A 181 -15.14 10.27 4.72
CA HIS A 181 -14.59 9.99 6.05
C HIS A 181 -13.43 10.94 6.44
N GLY A 182 -13.23 12.03 5.73
CA GLY A 182 -12.25 13.07 6.07
C GLY A 182 -10.86 12.87 5.47
N ALA A 183 -10.73 12.09 4.39
CA ALA A 183 -9.47 12.00 3.66
C ALA A 183 -9.05 13.36 3.09
N ASP A 184 -7.82 13.76 3.38
CA ASP A 184 -7.18 14.96 2.88
C ASP A 184 -6.47 14.64 1.55
N VAL A 185 -7.02 15.17 0.46
CA VAL A 185 -6.46 14.97 -0.89
C VAL A 185 -5.23 15.83 -1.17
N THR A 186 -4.83 16.69 -0.23
CA THR A 186 -3.70 17.62 -0.38
C THR A 186 -2.38 17.04 0.14
N ILE A 187 -2.44 15.95 0.91
CA ILE A 187 -1.25 15.28 1.46
C ILE A 187 -0.42 14.73 0.30
N LYS A 188 0.87 15.09 0.33
CA LYS A 188 1.86 14.65 -0.63
C LYS A 188 2.68 13.48 -0.09
N ASP A 189 3.04 12.60 -0.99
CA ASP A 189 4.02 11.54 -0.75
C ASP A 189 5.46 12.11 -0.83
N ASN A 190 6.48 11.28 -0.68
CA ASN A 190 7.89 11.71 -0.69
C ASN A 190 8.36 12.24 -2.06
N TYR A 191 7.65 11.94 -3.14
CA TYR A 191 7.90 12.46 -4.49
C TYR A 191 7.06 13.70 -4.82
N GLY A 192 6.34 14.23 -3.83
CA GLY A 192 5.47 15.38 -4.02
C GLY A 192 4.19 15.04 -4.78
N GLU A 193 3.88 13.75 -4.98
CA GLU A 193 2.64 13.29 -5.60
C GLU A 193 1.49 13.41 -4.60
N ARG A 194 0.34 13.86 -5.09
CA ARG A 194 -0.94 13.87 -4.39
C ARG A 194 -2.00 13.26 -5.31
N PRO A 195 -3.17 12.84 -4.79
CA PRO A 195 -4.25 12.23 -5.58
C PRO A 195 -4.46 12.80 -7.00
N PHE A 196 -4.53 14.12 -7.15
CA PHE A 196 -4.74 14.76 -8.46
C PHE A 196 -3.72 14.34 -9.52
N ASN A 197 -2.43 14.20 -9.17
CA ASN A 197 -1.38 13.83 -10.12
C ASN A 197 -1.68 12.46 -10.73
N SER A 198 -2.06 11.48 -9.88
CA SER A 198 -2.46 10.16 -10.34
C SER A 198 -3.78 10.20 -11.14
N ALA A 199 -4.74 11.07 -10.78
CA ALA A 199 -5.96 11.25 -11.56
C ALA A 199 -5.68 11.78 -12.98
N VAL A 200 -4.72 12.71 -13.12
CA VAL A 200 -4.25 13.21 -14.42
C VAL A 200 -3.52 12.13 -15.21
N LYS A 201 -2.61 11.37 -14.57
CA LYS A 201 -1.93 10.22 -15.19
C LYS A 201 -2.93 9.19 -15.73
N ASN A 202 -3.99 8.92 -14.96
CA ASN A 202 -5.09 8.03 -15.34
C ASN A 202 -6.04 8.61 -16.40
N GLN A 203 -5.89 9.90 -16.75
CA GLN A 203 -6.75 10.62 -17.69
C GLN A 203 -8.25 10.55 -17.31
N ASN A 204 -8.56 10.38 -16.03
CA ASN A 204 -9.93 10.26 -15.54
C ASN A 204 -10.51 11.65 -15.22
N ILE A 205 -11.26 12.20 -16.18
CA ILE A 205 -11.84 13.55 -16.08
C ILE A 205 -12.77 13.71 -14.87
N GLU A 206 -13.56 12.68 -14.52
CA GLU A 206 -14.43 12.74 -13.34
C GLU A 206 -13.61 12.88 -12.07
N LEU A 207 -12.56 12.05 -11.94
CA LEU A 207 -11.68 12.04 -10.77
C LEU A 207 -10.85 13.32 -10.66
N ILE A 208 -10.36 13.84 -11.79
CA ILE A 208 -9.66 15.13 -11.88
C ILE A 208 -10.56 16.25 -11.37
N ASN A 209 -11.81 16.33 -11.88
CA ASN A 209 -12.74 17.37 -11.48
C ASN A 209 -13.16 17.25 -10.02
N PHE A 210 -13.38 16.03 -9.54
CA PHE A 210 -13.71 15.77 -8.15
C PHE A 210 -12.59 16.23 -7.21
N ILE A 211 -11.34 15.78 -7.44
CA ILE A 211 -10.20 16.17 -6.60
C ILE A 211 -9.93 17.67 -6.70
N LYS A 212 -9.98 18.25 -7.91
CA LYS A 212 -9.83 19.70 -8.10
C LYS A 212 -10.82 20.51 -7.28
N SER A 213 -12.05 20.02 -7.11
CA SER A 213 -13.08 20.71 -6.29
C SER A 213 -12.78 20.70 -4.79
N LEU A 214 -11.88 19.83 -4.33
CA LEU A 214 -11.47 19.67 -2.94
C LEU A 214 -10.14 20.38 -2.62
N GLU A 215 -9.44 20.85 -3.64
CA GLU A 215 -8.12 21.47 -3.50
C GLU A 215 -8.18 23.00 -3.59
N PRO A 216 -7.15 23.71 -3.08
CA PRO A 216 -7.05 25.15 -3.28
C PRO A 216 -7.03 25.50 -4.77
N GLU A 217 -7.95 26.37 -5.21
CA GLU A 217 -8.09 26.77 -6.63
C GLU A 217 -6.75 27.25 -7.24
N GLN A 218 -5.96 27.95 -6.44
CA GLN A 218 -4.65 28.50 -6.82
C GLN A 218 -3.64 27.43 -7.29
N TRP A 219 -3.78 26.17 -6.85
CA TRP A 219 -2.92 25.06 -7.30
C TRP A 219 -3.16 24.65 -8.75
N HIS A 220 -4.28 25.07 -9.33
CA HIS A 220 -4.66 24.80 -10.71
C HIS A 220 -4.57 26.06 -11.58
N ASN A 221 -3.94 27.12 -11.07
CA ASN A 221 -3.70 28.36 -11.78
C ASN A 221 -2.24 28.43 -12.24
N GLU A 222 -2.03 28.67 -13.53
CA GLU A 222 -0.69 28.66 -14.11
C GLU A 222 0.16 29.87 -13.66
N GLU A 223 -0.44 31.05 -13.55
CA GLU A 223 0.26 32.26 -13.12
C GLU A 223 0.75 32.12 -11.68
N GLN A 224 -0.09 31.58 -10.80
CA GLN A 224 0.29 31.28 -9.43
C GLN A 224 1.41 30.23 -9.38
N LYS A 225 1.31 29.16 -10.17
CA LYS A 225 2.35 28.12 -10.23
C LYS A 225 3.72 28.71 -10.61
N ILE A 226 3.76 29.69 -11.52
CA ILE A 226 5.00 30.36 -11.92
C ILE A 226 5.56 31.21 -10.78
N GLU A 227 4.71 31.93 -10.05
CA GLU A 227 5.15 32.72 -8.89
C GLU A 227 5.70 31.78 -7.80
N ASP A 228 5.04 30.65 -7.53
CA ASP A 228 5.52 29.63 -6.58
C ASP A 228 6.88 29.06 -7.01
N LEU A 229 7.07 28.82 -8.31
CA LEU A 229 8.29 28.26 -8.89
C LEU A 229 9.41 29.30 -9.12
N LYS A 230 9.18 30.58 -8.87
CA LYS A 230 10.13 31.67 -9.14
C LYS A 230 11.47 31.48 -8.45
N SER A 231 11.45 30.96 -7.22
CA SER A 231 12.66 30.69 -6.42
C SER A 231 13.57 29.61 -7.05
N TYR A 232 13.02 28.76 -7.92
CA TYR A 232 13.75 27.70 -8.62
C TYR A 232 14.53 28.17 -9.83
N LYS A 233 14.35 29.43 -10.28
CA LYS A 233 15.13 30.02 -11.37
C LYS A 233 15.06 29.18 -12.66
N ILE A 234 13.87 28.68 -12.98
CA ILE A 234 13.60 27.87 -14.17
C ILE A 234 13.95 28.71 -15.43
N PRO A 235 14.80 28.20 -16.34
CA PRO A 235 15.12 28.90 -17.58
C PRO A 235 13.90 29.05 -18.49
N LYS A 236 13.89 30.10 -19.34
CA LYS A 236 12.78 30.38 -20.27
C LYS A 236 12.53 29.22 -21.23
N GLU A 237 13.59 28.54 -21.65
CA GLU A 237 13.57 27.39 -22.54
C GLU A 237 12.87 26.19 -21.90
N LEU A 238 13.19 25.89 -20.63
CA LEU A 238 12.50 24.83 -19.87
C LEU A 238 11.03 25.20 -19.64
N LEU A 239 10.74 26.45 -19.27
CA LEU A 239 9.37 26.92 -19.09
C LEU A 239 8.54 26.81 -20.38
N LYS A 240 9.17 27.04 -21.56
CA LYS A 240 8.52 26.88 -22.87
C LYS A 240 8.11 25.43 -23.14
N ILE A 241 8.93 24.46 -22.73
CA ILE A 241 8.62 23.02 -22.85
C ILE A 241 7.48 22.65 -21.90
N LEU A 242 7.55 23.06 -20.63
CA LEU A 242 6.51 22.73 -19.64
C LEU A 242 5.11 23.30 -20.03
N ARG A 243 5.07 24.33 -20.87
CA ARG A 243 3.85 24.96 -21.40
C ARG A 243 3.45 24.47 -22.79
N SER A 244 4.22 23.60 -23.44
CA SER A 244 3.87 23.11 -24.76
C SER A 244 2.83 21.99 -24.71
N GLU A 245 2.05 21.87 -25.77
CA GLU A 245 1.13 20.75 -25.99
C GLU A 245 1.92 19.43 -26.18
N ASN A 246 2.93 19.47 -27.06
CA ASN A 246 3.85 18.34 -27.24
C ASN A 246 5.06 18.50 -26.33
N ARG A 247 5.16 17.62 -25.33
CA ARG A 247 6.23 17.59 -24.32
C ARG A 247 7.10 16.34 -24.41
N ARG A 248 6.85 15.48 -25.41
CA ARG A 248 7.58 14.25 -25.62
C ARG A 248 8.80 14.52 -26.50
N ILE A 249 9.95 14.02 -26.08
CA ILE A 249 11.19 14.04 -26.84
C ILE A 249 11.58 12.58 -27.11
N THR A 250 11.79 12.26 -28.38
CA THR A 250 12.36 10.96 -28.77
C THR A 250 13.84 10.93 -28.39
N ILE A 251 14.25 9.84 -27.77
CA ILE A 251 15.60 9.58 -27.33
C ILE A 251 16.13 8.41 -28.16
N ASP A 252 17.27 8.61 -28.79
CA ASP A 252 17.98 7.56 -29.54
C ASP A 252 19.05 6.96 -28.63
N SER A 253 18.61 6.17 -27.65
CA SER A 253 19.43 5.50 -26.63
C SER A 253 19.04 4.03 -26.56
N VAL A 254 19.97 3.18 -26.11
CA VAL A 254 19.73 1.75 -25.93
C VAL A 254 18.67 1.47 -24.86
N ASN A 255 18.61 2.30 -23.79
CA ASN A 255 17.79 2.02 -22.62
C ASN A 255 16.45 2.78 -22.62
N VAL A 256 16.41 3.94 -23.27
CA VAL A 256 15.26 4.86 -23.22
C VAL A 256 14.94 5.37 -24.62
N ASN A 257 13.73 5.09 -25.11
CA ASN A 257 13.29 5.57 -26.44
C ASN A 257 12.61 6.94 -26.39
N PHE A 258 12.11 7.37 -25.23
CA PHE A 258 11.50 8.69 -25.07
C PHE A 258 11.52 9.17 -23.63
N ILE A 259 11.42 10.49 -23.47
CA ILE A 259 10.99 11.14 -22.23
C ILE A 259 9.78 12.03 -22.53
N GLU A 260 8.90 12.22 -21.56
CA GLU A 260 7.82 13.19 -21.64
C GLU A 260 7.85 14.13 -20.44
N PHE A 261 8.03 15.42 -20.72
CA PHE A 261 7.95 16.43 -19.68
C PHE A 261 6.53 16.55 -19.14
N ALA A 262 6.41 16.72 -17.83
CA ALA A 262 5.19 17.09 -17.16
C ALA A 262 4.70 18.47 -17.66
N SER A 263 3.39 18.70 -17.62
CA SER A 263 2.86 20.05 -17.80
C SER A 263 3.31 20.93 -16.62
N LEU A 264 3.37 22.25 -16.85
CA LEU A 264 3.80 23.22 -15.83
C LEU A 264 3.05 23.05 -14.48
N LEU A 265 1.74 22.80 -14.52
CA LEU A 265 0.94 22.58 -13.30
C LEU A 265 1.32 21.29 -12.57
N ASN A 266 1.77 20.28 -13.30
CA ASN A 266 2.10 18.95 -12.77
C ASN A 266 3.57 18.79 -12.35
N VAL A 267 4.41 19.81 -12.55
CA VAL A 267 5.79 19.81 -12.02
C VAL A 267 5.77 19.68 -10.50
N LYS A 268 6.52 18.70 -9.98
CA LYS A 268 6.53 18.37 -8.54
C LYS A 268 7.78 18.93 -7.88
N GLU A 269 7.62 19.52 -6.70
CA GLU A 269 8.76 19.86 -5.83
C GLU A 269 9.14 18.62 -5.03
N VAL A 270 10.42 18.26 -5.08
CA VAL A 270 10.98 17.16 -4.27
C VAL A 270 12.11 17.71 -3.40
N VAL A 271 12.07 17.39 -2.11
CA VAL A 271 13.14 17.74 -1.16
C VAL A 271 13.89 16.47 -0.78
N TRP A 272 15.15 16.37 -1.21
CA TRP A 272 15.99 15.20 -0.99
C TRP A 272 17.40 15.64 -0.57
N ASN A 273 17.95 15.00 0.48
CA ASN A 273 19.27 15.34 1.03
C ASN A 273 19.48 16.84 1.31
N LYS A 274 18.45 17.53 1.83
CA LYS A 274 18.43 19.00 2.09
C LYS A 274 18.54 19.86 0.82
N HIS A 275 18.43 19.26 -0.36
CA HIS A 275 18.35 19.93 -1.64
C HIS A 275 16.90 19.95 -2.15
N LYS A 276 16.55 21.01 -2.87
CA LYS A 276 15.26 21.15 -3.54
C LYS A 276 15.45 20.88 -5.02
N PHE A 277 14.58 20.06 -5.59
CA PHE A 277 14.53 19.73 -7.01
C PHE A 277 13.13 19.98 -7.55
N LEU A 278 13.02 20.15 -8.86
CA LEU A 278 11.75 20.00 -9.56
C LEU A 278 11.81 18.74 -10.38
N ASP A 279 10.90 17.82 -10.13
CA ASP A 279 10.68 16.67 -10.99
C ASP A 279 9.95 17.13 -12.26
N LEU A 280 10.56 16.84 -13.41
CA LEU A 280 10.17 17.41 -14.68
C LEU A 280 9.40 16.45 -15.58
N LEU A 281 9.38 15.16 -15.28
CA LEU A 281 8.81 14.16 -16.19
C LEU A 281 7.44 13.68 -15.73
N SER A 282 6.58 13.42 -16.69
CA SER A 282 5.33 12.67 -16.48
C SER A 282 5.46 11.22 -16.91
N ASP A 283 6.38 10.93 -17.84
CA ASP A 283 6.59 9.60 -18.40
C ASP A 283 8.03 9.46 -18.93
N VAL A 284 8.57 8.24 -18.88
CA VAL A 284 9.86 7.87 -19.45
C VAL A 284 9.80 6.40 -19.85
N ASP A 285 10.37 6.09 -21.00
CA ASP A 285 10.39 4.71 -21.49
C ASP A 285 11.15 3.78 -20.53
N ASN A 286 10.58 2.61 -20.22
CA ASN A 286 11.17 1.54 -19.39
C ASN A 286 11.50 1.86 -17.92
N TYR A 287 11.30 3.09 -17.44
CA TYR A 287 11.67 3.51 -16.08
C TYR A 287 10.54 4.28 -15.40
N SER A 288 10.65 4.47 -14.09
CA SER A 288 9.82 5.46 -13.40
C SER A 288 10.26 6.86 -13.79
N ALA A 289 9.30 7.77 -13.99
CA ALA A 289 9.58 9.18 -14.24
C ALA A 289 10.14 9.88 -12.99
N ASP A 290 9.82 9.36 -11.80
CA ASP A 290 10.14 10.00 -10.54
C ASP A 290 11.66 10.09 -10.34
N GLY A 291 12.18 11.32 -10.27
CA GLY A 291 13.62 11.58 -10.11
C GLY A 291 14.48 11.36 -11.36
N PHE A 292 13.92 10.80 -12.44
CA PHE A 292 14.68 10.43 -13.63
C PHE A 292 15.31 11.64 -14.35
N LEU A 293 14.57 12.75 -14.45
CA LEU A 293 15.12 14.01 -14.93
C LEU A 293 14.55 15.16 -14.10
N VAL A 294 15.41 15.76 -13.29
CA VAL A 294 15.05 16.85 -12.37
C VAL A 294 15.78 18.14 -12.70
N TRP A 295 15.14 19.28 -12.42
CA TRP A 295 15.83 20.57 -12.39
C TRP A 295 16.45 20.80 -11.02
N TYR A 296 17.77 21.03 -11.00
CA TYR A 296 18.51 21.37 -9.80
C TYR A 296 18.81 22.88 -9.72
N PRO A 297 17.99 23.68 -9.01
CA PRO A 297 18.08 25.14 -8.99
C PRO A 297 19.39 25.69 -8.42
N LYS A 298 20.07 24.96 -7.52
CA LYS A 298 21.34 25.40 -6.91
C LYS A 298 22.46 25.51 -7.94
N LYS A 299 22.50 24.56 -8.90
CA LYS A 299 23.52 24.48 -9.95
C LYS A 299 23.02 24.96 -11.30
N LYS A 300 21.70 25.16 -11.44
CA LYS A 300 21.03 25.57 -12.68
C LYS A 300 21.27 24.56 -13.81
N CYS A 301 21.19 23.29 -13.49
CA CYS A 301 21.34 22.18 -14.42
C CYS A 301 20.20 21.16 -14.27
N LEU A 302 20.03 20.34 -15.28
CA LEU A 302 19.32 19.08 -15.20
C LEU A 302 20.20 18.04 -14.50
N ALA A 303 19.56 17.12 -13.79
CA ALA A 303 20.20 16.02 -13.10
C ALA A 303 19.31 14.78 -13.13
N PHE A 304 19.93 13.62 -12.94
CA PHE A 304 19.26 12.39 -12.53
C PHE A 304 19.39 12.26 -11.01
N ALA A 305 18.30 11.85 -10.35
CA ALA A 305 18.26 11.66 -8.91
C ALA A 305 17.40 10.43 -8.59
N ASP A 306 18.04 9.29 -8.36
CA ASP A 306 17.38 8.13 -7.78
C ASP A 306 17.29 8.32 -6.27
N PHE A 307 16.14 8.84 -5.84
CA PHE A 307 15.89 9.12 -4.45
C PHE A 307 15.84 7.86 -3.56
N GLU A 308 15.61 6.68 -4.15
CA GLU A 308 15.44 5.40 -3.46
C GLU A 308 16.78 4.75 -3.18
N HIS A 309 17.61 4.66 -4.22
CA HIS A 309 18.92 4.02 -4.15
C HIS A 309 20.02 5.00 -3.75
N GLY A 310 19.69 6.29 -3.68
CA GLY A 310 20.59 7.34 -3.22
C GLY A 310 21.54 7.85 -4.30
N GLU A 311 21.23 7.60 -5.57
CA GLU A 311 22.09 7.96 -6.70
C GLU A 311 21.79 9.37 -7.21
N PHE A 312 22.82 10.10 -7.60
CA PHE A 312 22.68 11.45 -8.09
C PHE A 312 23.74 11.78 -9.13
N LYS A 313 23.31 12.29 -10.29
CA LYS A 313 24.19 12.67 -11.38
C LYS A 313 23.77 14.01 -11.97
N GLU A 314 24.63 15.02 -11.85
CA GLU A 314 24.47 16.27 -12.59
C GLU A 314 24.73 16.01 -14.07
N LEU A 315 23.84 16.49 -14.95
CA LEU A 315 23.93 16.25 -16.39
C LEU A 315 24.46 17.50 -17.10
N CYS A 316 23.57 18.44 -17.42
CA CYS A 316 23.88 19.61 -18.24
C CYS A 316 22.84 20.72 -18.03
N ASN A 317 23.06 21.89 -18.63
CA ASN A 317 22.01 22.92 -18.68
C ASN A 317 20.96 22.58 -19.75
N ILE A 318 19.78 23.20 -19.69
CA ILE A 318 18.67 22.89 -20.62
C ILE A 318 19.02 23.11 -22.10
N ARG A 319 19.89 24.07 -22.45
CA ARG A 319 20.23 24.32 -23.86
C ARG A 319 21.08 23.18 -24.42
N GLU A 320 22.11 22.79 -23.68
CA GLU A 320 22.95 21.64 -24.03
C GLU A 320 22.14 20.34 -24.10
N PHE A 321 21.19 20.16 -23.18
CA PHE A 321 20.28 19.02 -23.20
C PHE A 321 19.48 18.94 -24.50
N LEU A 322 18.89 20.06 -24.94
CA LEU A 322 18.09 20.09 -26.16
C LEU A 322 18.91 19.91 -27.44
N GLU A 323 20.20 20.20 -27.41
CA GLU A 323 21.12 19.94 -28.52
C GLU A 323 21.46 18.45 -28.65
N THR A 324 21.60 17.74 -27.52
CA THR A 324 22.09 16.34 -27.49
C THR A 324 21.37 15.47 -26.46
N PRO A 325 20.03 15.34 -26.50
CA PRO A 325 19.27 14.72 -25.43
C PRO A 325 19.67 13.25 -25.19
N SER A 326 19.83 12.46 -26.26
CA SER A 326 20.28 11.05 -26.15
C SER A 326 21.59 10.90 -25.40
N LYS A 327 22.59 11.69 -25.76
CA LYS A 327 23.91 11.67 -25.12
C LYS A 327 23.83 11.99 -23.62
N GLN A 328 22.92 12.89 -23.23
CA GLN A 328 22.78 13.26 -21.82
C GLN A 328 22.01 12.20 -21.02
N ILE A 329 21.05 11.52 -21.65
CA ILE A 329 20.34 10.39 -21.05
C ILE A 329 21.25 9.16 -20.93
N ASP A 330 22.09 8.87 -21.92
CA ASP A 330 23.06 7.77 -21.86
C ASP A 330 24.01 7.89 -20.67
N LYS A 331 24.40 9.12 -20.31
CA LYS A 331 25.21 9.37 -19.11
C LYS A 331 24.54 8.86 -17.83
N ILE A 332 23.22 8.69 -17.75
CA ILE A 332 22.57 8.17 -16.54
C ILE A 332 23.02 6.72 -16.28
N PHE A 333 23.35 5.97 -17.33
CA PHE A 333 23.68 4.54 -17.29
C PHE A 333 25.18 4.23 -17.32
N GLU A 334 26.02 5.27 -17.39
CA GLU A 334 27.49 5.20 -17.28
C GLU A 334 27.95 5.32 -15.83
#